data_AF-A0A9X3CLZ5-F1
#
_entry.id   AF-A0A9X3CLZ5-F1
#
_cell.length_a   1.000
_cell.length_b   1.000
_cell.length_c   1.000
_cell.angle_alpha   90.00
_cell.angle_beta   90.00
_cell.angle_gamma   90.00
#
_symmetry.space_group_name_H-M   'P 1'
#
loop_
_entity.id
_entity.type
_entity.pdbx_description
1 polymer ?
#
loop_
_entity_poly.entity_id
_entity_poly.type
_entity_poly.pdbx_seq_one_letter_code
_entity_poly.pdbx_strand_id
1 'polypeptide(L)' 'MSLQLDAAAQAIAGELLEGLENEEGWIKMTARIAAQIDTKLNENGYVGTVTWFSDEDYIESDIVYS' A
#
# COMPACT_ATOMS: atom_id res chain seq x y z
N MET A 1 -8.74 4.81 -4.94
CA MET A 1 -7.35 4.31 -4.86
C MET A 1 -7.35 3.12 -3.93
N SER A 2 -6.69 2.06 -4.38
CA SER A 2 -6.57 0.80 -3.65
C SER A 2 -5.12 0.32 -3.67
N LEU A 3 -4.72 -0.38 -2.61
CA LEU A 3 -3.36 -0.87 -2.44
C LEU A 3 -3.36 -2.36 -2.14
N GLN A 4 -2.47 -3.10 -2.80
CA GLN A 4 -2.17 -4.47 -2.45
C GLN A 4 -0.77 -4.57 -1.85
N LEU A 5 -0.71 -5.13 -0.65
CA LEU A 5 0.51 -5.30 0.14
C LEU A 5 0.76 -6.78 0.39
N ASP A 6 2.02 -7.21 0.30
CA ASP A 6 2.43 -8.53 0.80
C ASP A 6 2.40 -8.59 2.33
N ALA A 7 2.59 -9.79 2.89
CA ALA A 7 2.53 -10.00 4.34
C ALA A 7 3.57 -9.17 5.13
N ALA A 8 4.74 -8.89 4.54
CA ALA A 8 5.80 -8.12 5.20
C ALA A 8 5.46 -6.62 5.21
N ALA A 9 5.01 -6.09 4.08
CA ALA A 9 4.55 -4.72 3.96
C ALA A 9 3.31 -4.46 4.82
N GLN A 10 2.37 -5.42 4.90
CA GLN A 10 1.23 -5.35 5.81
C GLN A 10 1.66 -5.28 7.28
N ALA A 11 2.66 -6.07 7.69
CA ALA A 11 3.16 -6.03 9.06
C ALA A 11 3.78 -4.66 9.41
N ILE A 12 4.48 -4.02 8.47
CA ILE A 12 5.07 -2.69 8.66
C ILE A 12 4.00 -1.60 8.67
N ALA A 13 3.05 -1.67 7.75
CA ALA A 13 2.01 -0.67 7.55
C ALA A 13 0.80 -0.86 8.47
N GLY A 14 0.72 -1.94 9.26
CA GLY A 14 -0.50 -2.40 9.94
C GLY A 14 -1.29 -1.32 10.69
N GLU A 15 -0.61 -0.43 11.42
CA GLU A 15 -1.24 0.70 12.13
C GLU A 15 -1.95 1.69 11.18
N LEU A 16 -1.44 1.88 9.96
CA LEU A 16 -2.05 2.73 8.93
C LEU A 16 -3.19 2.03 8.19
N LEU A 17 -3.24 0.70 8.25
CA LEU A 17 -4.28 -0.12 7.62
C LEU A 17 -5.50 -0.33 8.52
N GLU A 18 -5.37 -0.03 9.82
CA GLU A 18 -6.42 -0.25 10.80
C GLU A 18 -7.68 0.58 10.44
N GLY A 19 -8.82 -0.10 10.32
CA GLY A 19 -10.10 0.52 9.98
C GLY A 19 -10.27 0.87 8.49
N LEU A 20 -9.31 0.52 7.63
CA LEU A 20 -9.50 0.62 6.19
C LEU A 20 -10.30 -0.56 5.64
N GLU A 21 -11.08 -0.29 4.59
CA GLU A 21 -11.83 -1.32 3.88
C GLU A 21 -10.86 -2.18 3.07
N ASN A 22 -10.97 -3.50 3.23
CA ASN A 22 -10.20 -4.49 2.49
C ASN A 22 -11.16 -5.41 1.73
N GLU A 23 -11.09 -5.38 0.41
CA GLU A 23 -11.86 -6.24 -0.48
C GLU A 23 -10.89 -7.10 -1.31
N GLU A 24 -10.93 -8.42 -1.13
CA GLU A 24 -10.08 -9.38 -1.88
C GLU A 24 -8.56 -9.07 -1.84
N GLY A 25 -8.07 -8.46 -0.75
CA GLY A 25 -6.67 -8.08 -0.58
C GLY A 25 -6.32 -6.69 -1.09
N TRP A 26 -7.27 -5.98 -1.69
CA TRP A 26 -7.15 -4.57 -2.05
C TRP A 26 -7.66 -3.69 -0.91
N ILE A 27 -6.78 -2.84 -0.42
CA ILE A 27 -7.05 -1.94 0.70
C ILE A 27 -7.42 -0.57 0.13
N LYS A 28 -8.68 -0.16 0.28
CA LYS A 28 -9.13 1.18 -0.14
C LYS A 28 -8.55 2.24 0.77
N MET A 29 -7.97 3.26 0.17
CA MET A 29 -7.33 4.34 0.90
C MET A 29 -7.28 5.64 0.11
N THR A 30 -6.88 6.71 0.78
CA THR A 30 -6.63 8.00 0.14
C THR A 30 -5.16 8.11 -0.29
N ALA A 31 -4.86 9.01 -1.23
CA ALA A 31 -3.48 9.33 -1.63
C ALA A 31 -2.59 9.76 -0.46
N ARG A 32 -3.18 10.33 0.60
CA ARG A 32 -2.45 10.69 1.82
C ARG A 32 -1.97 9.47 2.59
N ILE A 33 -2.85 8.48 2.80
CA ILE A 33 -2.50 7.24 3.48
C ILE A 33 -1.48 6.46 2.64
N ALA A 34 -1.66 6.44 1.32
CA ALA A 34 -0.72 5.87 0.38
C ALA A 34 0.72 6.39 0.58
N ALA A 35 0.89 7.71 0.59
CA ALA A 35 2.20 8.35 0.81
C ALA A 35 2.79 8.04 2.20
N GLN A 36 1.95 7.89 3.23
CA GLN A 36 2.40 7.51 4.57
C GLN A 36 2.90 6.06 4.60
N ILE A 37 2.20 5.14 3.92
CA ILE A 37 2.63 3.73 3.79
C ILE A 37 3.95 3.67 3.05
N ASP A 38 4.07 4.37 1.91
CA ASP A 38 5.32 4.43 1.13
C ASP A 38 6.50 4.93 1.97
N THR A 39 6.30 6.02 2.72
CA THR A 39 7.32 6.54 3.65
C THR A 39 7.70 5.49 4.69
N LYS A 40 6.71 4.84 5.31
CA LYS A 40 6.95 3.84 6.37
C LYS A 40 7.68 2.60 5.86
N LEU A 41 7.35 2.14 4.65
CA LEU A 41 8.05 1.02 4.00
C LEU A 41 9.52 1.37 3.72
N ASN A 42 9.77 2.56 3.16
CA ASN A 42 11.13 3.05 2.92
C ASN A 42 11.94 3.18 4.23
N GLU A 43 11.36 3.78 5.27
CA GLU A 43 12.03 3.97 6.57
C GLU A 43 12.35 2.64 7.28
N ASN A 44 11.53 1.61 7.06
CA ASN A 44 11.77 0.27 7.61
C ASN A 44 12.68 -0.58 6.71
N GLY A 45 13.18 -0.05 5.60
CA GLY A 45 14.03 -0.79 4.66
C GLY A 45 13.31 -2.00 4.07
N TYR A 46 12.01 -1.87 3.80
CA TYR A 46 11.24 -2.91 3.14
C TYR A 46 11.85 -3.23 1.77
N VAL A 47 11.94 -4.52 1.43
CA VAL A 47 12.42 -5.01 0.14
C VAL A 47 11.33 -5.89 -0.46
N GLY A 48 10.80 -5.50 -1.61
CA GLY A 48 9.69 -6.19 -2.26
C GLY A 48 8.93 -5.30 -3.22
N THR A 49 7.71 -5.70 -3.58
CA THR A 49 6.87 -4.98 -4.55
C THR A 49 5.51 -4.71 -3.96
N VAL A 50 5.01 -3.50 -4.15
CA VAL A 50 3.68 -3.06 -3.76
C VAL A 50 2.91 -2.60 -5.00
N THR A 51 1.67 -3.05 -5.13
CA THR A 51 0.83 -2.73 -6.30
C THR A 51 -0.22 -1.68 -5.92
N TRP A 52 -0.21 -0.56 -6.64
CA TRP A 52 -1.15 0.54 -6.49
C TRP A 52 -2.17 0.52 -7.61
N PHE A 53 -3.43 0.75 -7.27
CA PHE A 53 -4.51 0.91 -8.24
C PHE A 53 -5.21 2.26 -8.06
N SER A 54 -5.29 3.05 -9.12
CA SER A 54 -6.10 4.26 -9.20
C SER A 54 -7.43 3.95 -9.88
N ASP A 55 -8.53 3.91 -9.11
CA ASP A 55 -9.88 3.72 -9.66
C ASP A 55 -10.32 4.86 -10.59
N GLU A 56 -9.79 6.08 -10.40
CA GLU A 56 -10.16 7.25 -11.20
C GLU A 56 -9.56 7.16 -12.61
N ASP A 57 -8.32 6.69 -12.71
CA ASP A 57 -7.58 6.61 -13.97
C ASP A 57 -7.57 5.19 -14.56
N TYR A 58 -8.05 4.20 -13.82
CA TYR A 58 -7.91 2.76 -14.13
C TYR A 58 -6.45 2.36 -14.39
N ILE A 59 -5.53 2.93 -13.61
CA ILE A 59 -4.08 2.67 -13.72
C ILE A 59 -3.65 1.77 -12.57
N GLU A 60 -2.97 0.69 -12.93
CA GLU A 60 -2.21 -0.16 -12.01
C GLU A 60 -0.72 0.16 -12.11
N SER A 61 -0.04 0.28 -10.97
CA SER A 61 1.39 0.61 -10.91
C SER A 61 2.08 -0.18 -9.81
N ASP A 62 3.14 -0.89 -10.18
CA ASP A 62 4.01 -1.58 -9.23
C ASP A 62 5.15 -0.67 -8.77
N ILE A 63 5.35 -0.58 -7.46
CA ILE A 63 6.50 0.08 -6.84
C ILE A 63 7.40 -0.98 -6.24
N VAL A 64 8.65 -1.01 -6.70
CA VAL A 64 9.69 -1.93 -6.20
C VAL A 64 10.55 -1.19 -5.18
N TYR A 65 10.69 -1.78 -3.99
CA TYR A 65 11.54 -1.31 -2.90
C TYR A 65 12.77 -2.21 -2.78
N SER A 66 13.95 -1.62 -2.54
CA SER A 66 15.25 -2.30 -2.51
C SER A 66 16.25 -1.65 -1.57
#